data_AF-A0A1I8PDP7-F1
#
_entry.id   AF-A0A1I8PDP7-F1
#
_cell.length_a   1.000
_cell.length_b   1.000
_cell.length_c   1.000
_cell.angle_alpha   90.00
_cell.angle_beta   90.00
_cell.angle_gamma   90.00
#
_symmetry.space_group_name_H-M   'P 1'
#
loop_
_entity.id
_entity.type
_entity.pdbx_description
1 polymer ?
#
loop_
_entity_poly.entity_id
_entity_poly.type
_entity_poly.pdbx_seq_one_letter_code
_entity_poly.pdbx_strand_id
1 'polypeptide(L)'
;MRKLQLMRLLNIALIIQVCSAGVTTRFKRDTYVEQNMKELIQFAKTVVNDSGPMINAVLEAMPSTAAYEKHREDLEAYLRQLNNYKSHSGICAQKSVELMVAFLEVTAPYGEQNDSSAEMKQVVKLLSENGLENLQNQAADWMENFDKAKFGEEYAKLSSQDKTDIIPIFTEIC
;
A
#
# COMPACT_ATOMS: atom_id res chain seq x y z
N MET A 1 -7.88 0.14 19.15
CA MET A 1 -7.76 1.60 18.96
C MET A 1 -6.33 2.14 18.80
N ARG A 2 -5.25 1.47 19.27
CA ARG A 2 -3.86 1.90 18.97
C ARG A 2 -3.35 1.52 17.57
N LYS A 3 -3.99 0.57 16.87
CA LYS A 3 -3.53 0.02 15.59
C LYS A 3 -3.68 0.99 14.39
N LEU A 4 -4.58 1.96 14.46
CA LEU A 4 -4.87 2.86 13.32
C LEU A 4 -3.92 4.06 13.22
N GLN A 5 -3.32 4.48 14.34
CA GLN A 5 -2.32 5.56 14.32
C GLN A 5 -0.98 5.11 13.70
N LEU A 6 -0.77 3.80 13.53
CA LEU A 6 0.43 3.22 12.91
C LEU A 6 0.47 3.36 11.38
N MET A 7 -0.69 3.40 10.70
CA MET A 7 -0.75 3.57 9.23
C MET A 7 -0.30 4.96 8.76
N ARG A 8 -0.32 5.97 9.64
CA ARG A 8 0.12 7.34 9.30
C ARG A 8 1.65 7.50 9.24
N LEU A 9 2.44 6.45 9.49
CA LEU A 9 3.91 6.51 9.57
C LEU A 9 4.65 5.91 8.35
N LEU A 10 3.96 5.64 7.25
CA LEU A 10 4.58 5.22 5.98
C LEU A 10 5.21 6.41 5.24
N ASN A 11 6.29 6.97 5.80
CA ASN A 11 7.21 7.83 5.05
C ASN A 11 8.04 6.94 4.10
N ILE A 12 7.51 6.66 2.90
CA ILE A 12 8.10 5.82 1.83
C ILE A 12 9.21 6.57 1.03
N ALA A 13 9.76 7.66 1.56
CA ALA A 13 10.72 8.49 0.84
C ALA A 13 12.14 7.89 0.69
N LEU A 14 12.44 6.73 1.28
CA LEU A 14 13.84 6.28 1.50
C LEU A 14 14.38 5.20 0.54
N ILE A 15 13.58 4.68 -0.40
CA ILE A 15 13.96 3.48 -1.18
C ILE A 15 14.65 3.80 -2.54
N ILE A 16 14.60 5.05 -3.03
CA ILE A 16 14.88 5.34 -4.46
C ILE A 16 16.36 5.62 -4.81
N GLN A 17 17.30 5.75 -3.86
CA GLN A 17 18.66 6.20 -4.20
C GLN A 17 19.75 5.11 -4.12
N VAL A 18 20.21 4.68 -5.31
CA VAL A 18 21.62 4.65 -5.79
C VAL A 18 22.09 3.30 -6.40
N CYS A 19 22.47 3.37 -7.68
CA CYS A 19 23.28 2.40 -8.42
C CYS A 19 24.76 2.86 -8.47
N SER A 20 25.73 1.96 -8.28
CA SER A 20 26.83 1.66 -9.24
C SER A 20 27.94 0.74 -8.67
N ALA A 21 28.19 -0.33 -9.43
CA ALA A 21 29.41 -1.13 -9.65
C ALA A 21 30.11 -1.91 -8.52
N GLY A 22 30.28 -3.23 -8.75
CA GLY A 22 31.39 -4.05 -8.25
C GLY A 22 31.01 -5.47 -7.78
N VAL A 23 31.28 -6.49 -8.59
CA VAL A 23 30.97 -7.92 -8.36
C VAL A 23 32.02 -8.63 -7.50
N THR A 24 31.58 -9.39 -6.48
CA THR A 24 32.08 -10.76 -6.18
C THR A 24 31.02 -11.55 -5.39
N THR A 25 30.83 -12.80 -5.80
CA THR A 25 29.88 -13.84 -5.34
C THR A 25 29.69 -13.99 -3.82
N ARG A 26 28.43 -14.08 -3.36
CA ARG A 26 28.06 -14.61 -2.04
C ARG A 26 26.72 -15.35 -2.08
N PHE A 27 26.62 -16.43 -1.31
CA PHE A 27 25.43 -17.26 -1.14
C PHE A 27 24.20 -16.41 -0.80
N LYS A 28 23.12 -16.54 -1.59
CA LYS A 28 21.80 -15.95 -1.32
C LYS A 28 21.34 -16.37 0.07
N ARG A 29 21.48 -15.47 1.04
CA ARG A 29 20.78 -15.55 2.31
C ARG A 29 19.65 -14.55 2.15
N ASP A 30 18.40 -15.02 2.04
CA ASP A 30 17.23 -14.12 2.06
C ASP A 30 17.35 -13.28 3.34
N THR A 31 17.72 -12.01 3.18
CA THR A 31 17.93 -11.10 4.30
C THR A 31 16.57 -10.67 4.83
N TYR A 32 16.50 -10.23 6.09
CA TYR A 32 15.28 -9.68 6.63
C TYR A 32 14.77 -8.51 5.76
N VAL A 33 15.69 -7.75 5.17
CA VAL A 33 15.41 -6.68 4.21
C VAL A 33 14.69 -7.21 2.98
N GLU A 34 15.28 -8.20 2.29
CA GLU A 34 14.72 -8.76 1.06
C GLU A 34 13.32 -9.34 1.27
N GLN A 35 13.12 -10.07 2.36
CA GLN A 35 11.83 -10.65 2.71
C GLN A 35 10.75 -9.58 2.94
N ASN A 36 11.06 -8.56 3.75
CA ASN A 36 10.09 -7.49 4.05
C ASN A 36 9.74 -6.66 2.80
N MET A 37 10.68 -6.50 1.87
CA MET A 37 10.44 -5.80 0.60
C MET A 37 9.54 -6.61 -0.33
N LYS A 38 9.76 -7.93 -0.43
CA LYS A 38 8.87 -8.84 -1.16
C LYS A 38 7.46 -8.81 -0.58
N GLU A 39 7.33 -8.87 0.75
CA GLU A 39 6.04 -8.82 1.44
C GLU A 39 5.31 -7.49 1.22
N LEU A 40 6.01 -6.35 1.32
CA LEU A 40 5.43 -5.03 1.05
C LEU A 40 4.90 -4.93 -0.39
N ILE A 41 5.67 -5.38 -1.37
CA ILE A 41 5.27 -5.34 -2.78
C ILE A 41 4.10 -6.29 -3.04
N GLN A 42 4.11 -7.48 -2.44
CA GLN A 42 3.00 -8.41 -2.55
C GLN A 42 1.72 -7.83 -1.94
N PHE A 43 1.81 -7.20 -0.77
CA PHE A 43 0.68 -6.52 -0.15
C PHE A 43 0.18 -5.36 -1.03
N ALA A 44 1.08 -4.54 -1.57
CA ALA A 44 0.71 -3.46 -2.48
C ALA A 44 -0.03 -3.98 -3.73
N LYS A 45 0.43 -5.09 -4.33
CA LYS A 45 -0.25 -5.75 -5.45
C LYS A 45 -1.64 -6.26 -5.05
N THR A 46 -1.80 -6.84 -3.86
CA THR A 46 -3.12 -7.25 -3.33
C THR A 46 -4.05 -6.04 -3.23
N VAL A 47 -3.59 -4.94 -2.64
CA VAL A 47 -4.38 -3.70 -2.52
C VAL A 47 -4.83 -3.20 -3.89
N VAL A 48 -3.93 -3.16 -4.89
CA VAL A 48 -4.26 -2.73 -6.26
C VAL A 48 -5.32 -3.60 -6.93
N ASN A 49 -5.25 -4.92 -6.71
CA ASN A 49 -6.19 -5.86 -7.32
C ASN A 49 -7.58 -5.81 -6.67
N ASP A 50 -7.62 -5.66 -5.34
CA ASP A 50 -8.84 -5.80 -4.56
C ASP A 50 -9.59 -4.45 -4.41
N SER A 51 -8.87 -3.32 -4.41
CA SER A 51 -9.45 -2.00 -4.17
C SER A 51 -10.44 -1.57 -5.25
N GLY A 52 -10.19 -1.91 -6.51
CA GLY A 52 -11.06 -1.52 -7.64
C GLY A 52 -12.46 -2.12 -7.53
N PRO A 53 -12.60 -3.46 -7.50
CA PRO A 53 -13.88 -4.12 -7.28
C PRO A 53 -14.58 -3.66 -6.00
N MET A 54 -13.83 -3.52 -4.90
CA MET A 54 -14.39 -3.06 -3.62
C MET A 54 -14.99 -1.64 -3.75
N ILE A 55 -14.26 -0.69 -4.32
CA ILE A 55 -14.74 0.70 -4.43
C ILE A 55 -15.91 0.79 -5.42
N ASN A 56 -15.91 0.03 -6.51
CA ASN A 56 -17.07 -0.04 -7.41
C ASN A 56 -18.33 -0.50 -6.67
N ALA A 57 -18.24 -1.58 -5.89
CA ALA A 57 -19.38 -2.09 -5.12
C ALA A 57 -19.88 -1.07 -4.08
N VAL A 58 -18.97 -0.33 -3.44
CA VAL A 58 -19.33 0.76 -2.51
C VAL A 58 -20.06 1.88 -3.26
N LEU A 59 -19.56 2.32 -4.41
CA LEU A 59 -20.18 3.39 -5.21
C LEU A 59 -21.58 3.04 -5.70
N GLU A 60 -21.81 1.78 -6.08
CA GLU A 60 -23.11 1.25 -6.48
C GLU A 60 -24.11 1.20 -5.32
N ALA A 61 -23.65 0.82 -4.12
CA ALA A 61 -24.50 0.73 -2.92
C ALA A 61 -24.70 2.08 -2.19
N MET A 62 -23.88 3.10 -2.52
CA MET A 62 -23.91 4.40 -1.86
C MET A 62 -25.12 5.23 -2.31
N PRO A 63 -25.89 5.84 -1.38
CA PRO A 63 -27.00 6.71 -1.73
C PRO A 63 -26.60 7.87 -2.65
N SER A 64 -27.48 8.23 -3.60
CA SER A 64 -27.25 9.33 -4.56
C SER A 64 -27.68 10.71 -4.02
N THR A 65 -27.52 10.96 -2.72
CA THR A 65 -27.89 12.24 -2.11
C THR A 65 -26.68 13.16 -1.98
N ALA A 66 -26.91 14.47 -1.93
CA ALA A 66 -25.84 15.48 -1.80
C ALA A 66 -24.92 15.26 -0.58
N ALA A 67 -25.42 14.60 0.48
CA ALA A 67 -24.63 14.29 1.66
C ALA A 67 -23.51 13.27 1.40
N TYR A 68 -23.62 12.46 0.35
CA TYR A 68 -22.62 11.46 -0.04
C TYR A 68 -21.71 11.92 -1.18
N GLU A 69 -21.97 13.09 -1.79
CA GLU A 69 -21.30 13.51 -3.02
C GLU A 69 -19.78 13.57 -2.85
N LYS A 70 -19.30 14.16 -1.75
CA LYS A 70 -17.86 14.23 -1.47
C LYS A 70 -17.22 12.85 -1.36
N HIS A 71 -17.88 11.91 -0.69
CA HIS A 71 -17.38 10.53 -0.56
C HIS A 71 -17.31 9.83 -1.92
N ARG A 72 -18.32 10.07 -2.77
CA ARG A 72 -18.35 9.56 -4.14
C ARG A 72 -17.21 10.13 -4.98
N GLU A 73 -17.03 11.46 -4.97
CA GLU A 73 -15.95 12.14 -5.68
C GLU A 73 -14.56 11.62 -5.30
N ASP A 74 -14.31 11.46 -3.99
CA ASP A 74 -13.03 10.98 -3.45
C ASP A 74 -12.75 9.53 -3.92
N LEU A 75 -13.75 8.64 -3.83
CA LEU A 75 -13.64 7.24 -4.25
C LEU A 75 -13.49 7.09 -5.78
N GLU A 76 -14.22 7.88 -6.57
CA GLU A 76 -14.08 7.90 -8.02
C GLU A 76 -12.72 8.47 -8.45
N ALA A 77 -12.18 9.45 -7.72
CA ALA A 77 -10.84 9.97 -7.97
C ALA A 77 -9.78 8.88 -7.83
N TYR A 78 -9.89 8.03 -6.81
CA TYR A 78 -9.04 6.86 -6.68
C TYR A 78 -9.20 5.88 -7.85
N LEU A 79 -10.43 5.57 -8.27
CA LEU A 79 -10.64 4.67 -9.42
C LEU A 79 -10.04 5.22 -10.73
N ARG A 80 -10.08 6.53 -10.93
CA ARG A 80 -9.40 7.17 -12.07
C ARG A 80 -7.88 6.94 -12.02
N GLN A 81 -7.27 7.05 -10.85
CA GLN A 81 -5.84 6.74 -10.67
C GLN A 81 -5.55 5.25 -10.91
N LEU A 82 -6.39 4.35 -10.39
CA LEU A 82 -6.25 2.90 -10.60
C LEU A 82 -6.39 2.50 -12.07
N ASN A 83 -7.34 3.11 -12.80
CA ASN A 83 -7.52 2.84 -14.23
C ASN A 83 -6.35 3.38 -15.05
N ASN A 84 -5.85 4.57 -14.71
CA ASN A 84 -4.65 5.13 -15.34
C ASN A 84 -3.41 4.24 -15.12
N TYR A 85 -3.31 3.62 -13.94
CA TYR A 85 -2.28 2.62 -13.68
C TYR A 85 -2.40 1.39 -14.59
N LYS A 86 -3.59 0.82 -14.72
CA LYS A 86 -3.83 -0.38 -15.54
C LYS A 86 -3.58 -0.15 -17.04
N SER A 87 -3.63 1.11 -17.51
CA SER A 87 -3.50 1.45 -18.93
C SER A 87 -2.07 1.77 -19.39
N HIS A 88 -1.10 1.89 -18.48
CA HIS A 88 0.26 2.34 -18.83
C HIS A 88 1.32 1.37 -18.36
N SER A 89 2.26 1.04 -19.26
CA SER A 89 3.46 0.30 -18.90
C SER A 89 4.42 1.10 -18.00
N GLY A 90 5.25 0.45 -17.19
CA GLY A 90 6.14 1.06 -16.20
C GLY A 90 6.54 0.10 -15.08
N ILE A 91 7.11 0.63 -14.01
CA ILE A 91 7.68 -0.17 -12.92
C ILE A 91 6.56 -0.65 -11.97
N CYS A 92 6.20 -1.95 -12.01
CA CYS A 92 5.10 -2.55 -11.23
C CYS A 92 5.22 -2.26 -9.74
N ALA A 93 6.39 -2.49 -9.16
CA ALA A 93 6.56 -2.44 -7.71
C ALA A 93 6.35 -1.02 -7.18
N GLN A 94 7.03 -0.04 -7.81
CA GLN A 94 6.87 1.37 -7.47
C GLN A 94 5.40 1.81 -7.63
N LYS A 95 4.81 1.54 -8.80
CA LYS A 95 3.42 1.94 -9.08
C LYS A 95 2.42 1.26 -8.14
N SER A 96 2.63 0.00 -7.77
CA SER A 96 1.76 -0.72 -6.83
C SER A 96 1.82 -0.07 -5.46
N VAL A 97 3.02 0.30 -4.99
CA VAL A 97 3.19 0.99 -3.71
C VAL A 97 2.56 2.39 -3.74
N GLU A 98 2.74 3.15 -4.82
CA GLU A 98 2.11 4.46 -5.00
C GLU A 98 0.57 4.37 -4.95
N LEU A 99 -0.03 3.39 -5.65
CA LEU A 99 -1.47 3.15 -5.60
C LEU A 99 -1.96 2.67 -4.23
N MET A 100 -1.17 1.84 -3.55
CA MET A 100 -1.48 1.45 -2.19
C MET A 100 -1.50 2.68 -1.27
N VAL A 101 -0.56 3.61 -1.42
CA VAL A 101 -0.56 4.87 -0.67
C VAL A 101 -1.80 5.69 -1.00
N ALA A 102 -2.13 5.87 -2.27
CA ALA A 102 -3.35 6.59 -2.68
C ALA A 102 -4.62 5.94 -2.10
N PHE A 103 -4.65 4.61 -2.04
CA PHE A 103 -5.74 3.86 -1.41
C PHE A 103 -5.83 4.13 0.10
N LEU A 104 -4.69 4.14 0.79
CA LEU A 104 -4.65 4.48 2.22
C LEU A 104 -5.07 5.93 2.47
N GLU A 105 -4.69 6.87 1.61
CA GLU A 105 -5.08 8.28 1.70
C GLU A 105 -6.59 8.47 1.55
N VAL A 106 -7.21 7.83 0.53
CA VAL A 106 -8.67 7.95 0.32
C VAL A 106 -9.44 7.24 1.43
N THR A 107 -8.88 6.18 2.03
CA THR A 107 -9.56 5.42 3.08
C THR A 107 -9.28 5.90 4.51
N ALA A 108 -8.21 6.67 4.73
CA ALA A 108 -7.79 7.16 6.04
C ALA A 108 -8.89 7.90 6.82
N PRO A 109 -9.73 8.76 6.20
CA PRO A 109 -10.82 9.43 6.91
C PRO A 109 -11.80 8.43 7.54
N TYR A 110 -12.07 7.30 6.88
CA TYR A 110 -13.00 6.26 7.35
C TYR A 110 -12.44 5.43 8.51
N GLY A 111 -11.17 5.62 8.86
CA GLY A 111 -10.57 4.99 10.03
C GLY A 111 -10.95 5.65 11.37
N GLU A 112 -11.27 6.95 11.37
CA GLU A 112 -11.45 7.72 12.61
C GLU A 112 -12.91 7.72 13.06
N GLN A 113 -13.28 6.75 13.91
CA GLN A 113 -14.68 6.52 14.30
C GLN A 113 -15.23 7.47 15.37
N ASN A 114 -14.37 8.21 16.07
CA ASN A 114 -14.76 8.84 17.34
C ASN A 114 -15.67 10.07 17.19
N ASP A 115 -15.81 10.65 15.99
CA ASP A 115 -16.71 11.78 15.73
C ASP A 115 -17.22 11.86 14.28
N SER A 116 -17.51 10.69 13.69
CA SER A 116 -17.91 10.56 12.29
C SER A 116 -19.41 10.81 12.06
N SER A 117 -19.76 11.48 10.96
CA SER A 117 -21.15 11.70 10.54
C SER A 117 -21.89 10.38 10.25
N ALA A 118 -23.22 10.42 10.15
CA ALA A 118 -24.01 9.22 9.85
C ALA A 118 -23.65 8.63 8.47
N GLU A 119 -23.41 9.50 7.49
CA GLU A 119 -22.98 9.16 6.14
C GLU A 119 -21.62 8.49 6.15
N MET A 120 -20.67 9.07 6.89
CA MET A 120 -19.34 8.54 7.05
C MET A 120 -19.36 7.11 7.62
N LYS A 121 -20.17 6.87 8.66
CA LYS A 121 -20.36 5.54 9.25
C LYS A 121 -20.96 4.55 8.26
N GLN A 122 -21.89 5.00 7.42
CA GLN A 122 -22.47 4.16 6.38
C GLN A 122 -21.44 3.80 5.30
N VAL A 123 -20.60 4.75 4.88
CA VAL A 123 -19.51 4.47 3.92
C VAL A 123 -18.48 3.51 4.51
N VAL A 124 -18.10 3.67 5.78
CA VAL A 124 -17.22 2.74 6.50
C VAL A 124 -17.80 1.33 6.49
N LYS A 125 -19.10 1.20 6.80
CA LYS A 125 -19.79 -0.08 6.79
C LYS A 125 -19.75 -0.73 5.40
N LEU A 126 -20.05 0.03 4.35
CA LEU A 126 -19.98 -0.46 2.98
C LEU A 126 -18.55 -0.91 2.61
N LEU A 127 -17.53 -0.14 3.00
CA LEU A 127 -16.13 -0.52 2.75
C LEU A 127 -15.76 -1.82 3.50
N SER A 128 -16.15 -1.95 4.77
CA SER A 128 -15.94 -3.17 5.57
C SER A 128 -16.60 -4.39 4.93
N GLU A 129 -17.87 -4.27 4.54
CA GLU A 129 -18.64 -5.34 3.89
C GLU A 129 -18.03 -5.78 2.55
N ASN A 130 -17.25 -4.91 1.90
CA ASN A 130 -16.61 -5.18 0.61
C ASN A 130 -15.11 -5.48 0.71
N GLY A 131 -14.58 -5.75 1.91
CA GLY A 131 -13.23 -6.32 2.08
C GLY A 131 -12.17 -5.40 2.68
N LEU A 132 -12.53 -4.17 3.11
CA LEU A 132 -11.57 -3.25 3.74
C LEU A 132 -10.96 -3.85 5.02
N GLU A 133 -11.74 -4.58 5.83
CA GLU A 133 -11.23 -5.21 7.05
C GLU A 133 -10.14 -6.25 6.77
N ASN A 134 -10.26 -7.00 5.68
CA ASN A 134 -9.25 -7.96 5.27
C ASN A 134 -7.92 -7.26 4.92
N LEU A 135 -7.98 -6.16 4.15
CA LEU A 135 -6.80 -5.37 3.81
C LEU A 135 -6.16 -4.72 5.06
N GLN A 136 -6.99 -4.26 6.00
CA GLN A 136 -6.52 -3.71 7.26
C GLN A 136 -5.84 -4.77 8.15
N ASN A 137 -6.38 -5.99 8.20
CA ASN A 137 -5.77 -7.09 8.94
C ASN A 137 -4.42 -7.50 8.32
N GLN A 138 -4.35 -7.64 7.00
CA GLN A 138 -3.08 -7.93 6.31
C GLN A 138 -2.02 -6.86 6.57
N ALA A 139 -2.40 -5.57 6.53
CA ALA A 139 -1.51 -4.48 6.88
C ALA A 139 -1.06 -4.54 8.34
N ALA A 140 -1.96 -4.86 9.26
CA ALA A 140 -1.66 -4.98 10.68
C ALA A 140 -0.69 -6.15 10.95
N ASP A 141 -0.91 -7.29 10.31
CA ASP A 141 -0.05 -8.47 10.42
C ASP A 141 1.35 -8.17 9.88
N TRP A 142 1.45 -7.49 8.74
CA TRP A 142 2.75 -7.04 8.21
C TRP A 142 3.45 -6.06 9.16
N MET A 143 2.73 -5.04 9.66
CA MET A 143 3.30 -4.04 10.57
C MET A 143 3.72 -4.62 11.92
N GLU A 144 3.00 -5.62 12.44
CA GLU A 144 3.37 -6.30 13.70
C GLU A 144 4.69 -7.06 13.57
N ASN A 145 4.97 -7.59 12.38
CA ASN A 145 6.21 -8.30 12.08
C ASN A 145 7.33 -7.40 11.55
N PHE A 146 7.01 -6.17 11.14
CA PHE A 146 7.96 -5.18 10.62
C PHE A 146 8.70 -4.43 11.74
N ASP A 147 9.87 -4.94 12.13
CA ASP A 147 10.88 -4.22 12.90
C ASP A 147 11.67 -3.24 12.00
N LYS A 148 11.31 -1.95 12.10
CA LYS A 148 11.98 -0.84 11.41
C LYS A 148 13.46 -0.69 11.78
N ALA A 149 13.82 -0.93 13.05
CA ALA A 149 15.19 -0.76 13.52
C ALA A 149 16.07 -1.87 12.95
N LYS A 150 15.62 -3.12 13.04
CA LYS A 150 16.27 -4.27 12.40
C LYS A 150 16.38 -4.11 10.89
N PHE A 151 15.34 -3.62 10.23
CA PHE A 151 15.38 -3.33 8.79
C PHE A 151 16.50 -2.34 8.47
N GLY A 152 16.58 -1.21 9.18
CA GLY A 152 17.61 -0.20 8.97
C GLY A 152 19.02 -0.73 9.25
N GLU A 153 19.21 -1.49 10.33
CA GLU A 153 20.48 -2.11 10.66
C GLU A 153 20.94 -3.12 9.61
N GLU A 154 20.05 -4.02 9.16
CA GLU A 154 20.38 -5.00 8.13
C GLU A 154 20.61 -4.33 6.78
N TYR A 155 19.82 -3.33 6.42
CA TYR A 155 20.00 -2.55 5.20
C TYR A 155 21.35 -1.82 5.16
N ALA A 156 21.79 -1.26 6.30
CA ALA A 156 23.09 -0.60 6.41
C ALA A 156 24.26 -1.59 6.28
N LYS A 157 24.06 -2.87 6.63
CA LYS A 157 25.05 -3.95 6.52
C LYS A 157 25.11 -4.57 5.13
N LEU A 158 24.14 -4.30 4.25
CA LEU A 158 24.13 -4.79 2.88
C LEU A 158 25.31 -4.23 2.08
N SER A 159 26.01 -5.11 1.36
CA SER A 159 27.02 -4.70 0.40
C SER A 159 26.38 -3.96 -0.78
N SER A 160 27.18 -3.24 -1.56
CA SER A 160 26.70 -2.62 -2.80
C SER A 160 26.11 -3.65 -3.78
N GLN A 161 26.63 -4.88 -3.78
CA GLN A 161 26.10 -5.96 -4.60
C GLN A 161 24.74 -6.45 -4.08
N ASP A 162 24.60 -6.65 -2.77
CA ASP A 162 23.31 -7.08 -2.20
C ASP A 162 22.20 -6.05 -2.50
N LYS A 163 22.53 -4.76 -2.45
CA LYS A 163 21.60 -3.68 -2.85
C LYS A 163 21.24 -3.75 -4.33
N THR A 164 22.21 -4.12 -5.18
CA THR A 164 21.98 -4.32 -6.61
C THR A 164 21.09 -5.53 -6.87
N ASP A 165 21.27 -6.61 -6.11
CA ASP A 165 20.50 -7.85 -6.26
C ASP A 165 19.04 -7.70 -5.79
N ILE A 166 18.74 -6.64 -5.03
CA ILE A 166 17.39 -6.24 -4.65
C ILE A 166 16.70 -5.41 -5.75
N ILE A 167 17.44 -4.78 -6.67
CA ILE A 167 16.86 -3.95 -7.75
C ILE A 167 15.81 -4.72 -8.59
N PRO A 168 16.01 -5.99 -8.99
CA PRO A 168 15.03 -6.77 -9.73
C PRO A 168 13.65 -6.85 -9.06
N ILE A 169 13.59 -6.82 -7.72
CA ILE A 169 12.34 -6.80 -6.96
C ILE A 169 11.53 -5.53 -7.30
N PHE A 170 12.22 -4.43 -7.58
CA PHE A 170 11.58 -3.18 -7.97
C PHE A 170 11.32 -3.06 -9.44
N THR A 171 12.16 -3.60 -10.32
CA THR A 171 12.15 -3.26 -11.76
C THR A 171 11.25 -4.15 -12.62
N GLU A 172 10.34 -4.92 -12.04
CA GLU A 172 9.32 -5.66 -12.81
C GLU A 172 8.48 -4.69 -13.65
N ILE A 173 8.32 -4.96 -14.95
CA ILE A 173 7.58 -4.06 -15.86
C ILE A 173 6.11 -4.50 -15.98
N CYS A 174 5.29 -3.66 -15.35
CA CYS A 174 3.87 -3.31 -15.45
C CYS A 174 3.50 -2.37 -16.56
#